data_AF-A0A5J4SAT3-F1
#
_entry.id   AF-A0A5J4SAT3-F1
#
_cell.length_a   1.000
_cell.length_b   1.000
_cell.length_c   1.000
_cell.angle_alpha   90.00
_cell.angle_beta   90.00
_cell.angle_gamma   90.00
#
_symmetry.space_group_name_H-M   'P 1'
#
loop_
_entity.id
_entity.type
_entity.pdbx_description
1 polymer ?
#
loop_
_entity_poly.entity_id
_entity_poly.type
_entity_poly.pdbx_seq_one_letter_code
_entity_poly.pdbx_strand_id
1 'polypeptide(L)'
;MPLEVGKLSLSSRCRISKEDIHTCPDTGYYATQKMYYYGYKLHAICSIEGIFSRFDLTKASVHDIHYLQDVKLSHQNCVILADKGYLSRNYQLDLFESNHLKMEVPMRKNQHE
;
A
#
# COMPACT_ATOMS: atom_id res chain seq x y z
N MET A 1 -0.55 -5.87 1.00
CA MET A 1 -1.00 -7.21 1.44
C MET A 1 -1.66 -7.10 2.82
N PRO A 2 -2.82 -7.73 3.08
CA PRO A 2 -3.45 -7.67 4.40
C PRO A 2 -2.61 -8.44 5.44
N LEU A 3 -2.43 -7.84 6.61
CA LEU A 3 -1.86 -8.45 7.81
C LEU A 3 -2.90 -8.36 8.93
N GLU A 4 -3.62 -9.46 9.16
CA GLU A 4 -4.62 -9.54 10.21
C GLU A 4 -3.95 -9.61 11.59
N VAL A 5 -4.37 -8.73 12.50
CA VAL A 5 -3.89 -8.71 13.90
C VAL A 5 -4.79 -9.56 14.80
N GLY A 6 -6.06 -9.70 14.42
CA GLY A 6 -7.01 -10.59 15.06
C GLY A 6 -8.35 -10.58 14.36
N LYS A 7 -9.21 -11.52 14.76
CA LYS A 7 -10.53 -11.70 14.14
C LYS A 7 -11.31 -10.39 14.13
N LEU A 8 -11.92 -10.07 12.98
CA LEU A 8 -12.74 -8.87 12.80
C LEU A 8 -13.83 -8.72 13.88
N SER A 9 -14.46 -9.82 14.29
CA SER A 9 -15.49 -9.84 15.35
C SER A 9 -14.98 -9.47 16.75
N LEU A 10 -13.67 -9.45 16.95
CA LEU A 10 -12.99 -9.10 18.20
C LEU A 10 -12.24 -7.76 18.10
N SER A 11 -12.30 -7.06 16.97
CA SER A 11 -11.57 -5.79 16.73
C SER A 11 -11.77 -4.75 17.84
N SER A 12 -13.02 -4.56 18.30
CA SER A 12 -13.35 -3.65 19.39
C SER A 12 -12.68 -4.03 20.73
N ARG A 13 -12.54 -5.34 20.98
CA ARG A 13 -11.92 -5.90 22.20
C ARG A 13 -10.41 -6.14 22.08
N CYS A 14 -9.86 -6.11 20.88
CA CYS A 14 -8.44 -6.28 20.64
C CYS A 14 -7.66 -5.19 21.39
N ARG A 15 -6.58 -5.58 22.07
CA ARG A 15 -5.69 -4.65 22.79
C ARG A 15 -4.32 -4.49 22.11
N ILE A 16 -4.04 -5.30 21.09
CA ILE A 16 -2.75 -5.32 20.40
C ILE A 16 -2.56 -4.00 19.65
N SER A 17 -1.42 -3.36 19.87
CA SER A 17 -0.98 -2.15 19.16
C SER A 17 -1.99 -0.99 19.27
N LYS A 18 -2.65 -0.83 20.42
CA LYS A 18 -3.64 0.26 20.66
C LYS A 18 -3.08 1.43 21.47
N GLU A 19 -1.78 1.46 21.71
CA GLU A 19 -1.13 2.49 22.55
C GLU A 19 -1.14 3.86 21.87
N ASP A 20 -1.01 3.89 20.55
CA ASP A 20 -1.01 5.12 19.75
C ASP A 20 -2.08 5.08 18.66
N ILE A 21 -2.95 6.10 18.66
CA ILE A 21 -4.05 6.21 17.71
C ILE A 21 -3.58 6.37 16.26
N HIS A 22 -2.36 6.86 16.01
CA HIS A 22 -1.84 7.01 14.65
C HIS A 22 -1.30 5.72 14.07
N THR A 23 -0.88 4.78 14.91
CA THR A 23 -0.31 3.50 14.50
C THR A 23 -1.22 2.32 14.85
N CYS A 24 -2.36 2.54 15.50
CA CYS A 24 -3.27 1.47 15.86
C CYS A 24 -3.87 0.76 14.64
N PRO A 25 -4.11 -0.57 14.72
CA PRO A 25 -4.71 -1.31 13.63
C PRO A 25 -6.14 -0.83 13.39
N ASP A 26 -6.59 -1.01 12.15
CA ASP A 26 -7.92 -0.58 11.73
C ASP A 26 -8.58 -1.64 10.83
N THR A 27 -9.83 -1.42 10.45
CA THR A 27 -10.53 -2.28 9.50
C THR A 27 -10.30 -1.82 8.07
N GLY A 28 -9.93 -2.76 7.21
CA GLY A 28 -9.77 -2.53 5.77
C GLY A 28 -10.48 -3.61 4.96
N TYR A 29 -10.69 -3.32 3.68
CA TYR A 29 -11.26 -4.26 2.73
C TYR A 29 -10.17 -4.85 1.83
N TYR A 30 -10.09 -6.17 1.75
CA TYR A 30 -9.21 -6.87 0.84
C TYR A 30 -9.96 -7.29 -0.43
N ALA A 31 -9.78 -6.50 -1.50
CA ALA A 31 -10.55 -6.64 -2.73
C ALA A 31 -10.43 -8.02 -3.39
N THR A 32 -9.24 -8.64 -3.37
CA THR A 32 -8.98 -9.94 -3.99
C THR A 32 -9.81 -11.06 -3.36
N GLN A 33 -9.90 -11.08 -2.03
CA GLN A 33 -10.66 -12.10 -1.29
C GLN A 33 -12.08 -11.67 -0.92
N LYS A 34 -12.47 -10.43 -1.29
CA LYS A 34 -13.78 -9.85 -1.00
C LYS A 34 -14.17 -9.91 0.48
N MET A 35 -13.23 -9.62 1.37
CA MET A 35 -13.46 -9.69 2.81
C MET A 35 -12.90 -8.46 3.53
N TYR A 36 -13.52 -8.14 4.67
CA TYR A 36 -12.97 -7.18 5.62
C TYR A 36 -12.05 -7.91 6.61
N TYR A 37 -10.99 -7.23 7.02
CA TYR A 37 -10.05 -7.71 8.03
C TYR A 37 -9.66 -6.56 8.96
N TYR A 38 -9.23 -6.91 10.17
CA TYR A 38 -8.76 -5.94 11.17
C TYR A 38 -7.25 -6.10 11.35
N GLY A 39 -6.50 -5.04 11.09
CA GLY A 39 -5.05 -5.06 11.17
C GLY A 39 -4.37 -3.99 10.31
N TYR A 40 -3.36 -4.42 9.58
CA TYR A 40 -2.45 -3.58 8.80
C TYR A 40 -2.36 -4.00 7.34
N LYS A 41 -1.79 -3.13 6.51
CA LYS A 41 -1.34 -3.45 5.16
C LYS A 41 0.17 -3.43 5.13
N LEU A 42 0.76 -4.52 4.64
CA LEU A 42 2.15 -4.57 4.24
C LEU A 42 2.32 -4.00 2.83
N HIS A 43 3.18 -3.01 2.70
CA HIS A 43 3.71 -2.50 1.46
C HIS A 43 5.16 -2.96 1.36
N ALA A 44 5.60 -3.44 0.21
CA ALA A 44 6.96 -3.91 0.01
C ALA A 44 7.41 -3.62 -1.42
N ILE A 45 8.70 -3.32 -1.58
CA ILE A 45 9.38 -3.18 -2.86
C ILE A 45 10.46 -4.26 -2.91
N CYS A 46 10.54 -4.94 -4.04
CA CYS A 46 11.57 -5.92 -4.33
C CYS A 46 12.16 -5.71 -5.72
N SER A 47 13.40 -6.19 -5.89
CA SER A 47 14.04 -6.29 -7.20
C SER A 47 13.37 -7.37 -8.06
N ILE A 48 13.71 -7.42 -9.35
CA ILE A 48 13.17 -8.43 -10.27
C ILE A 48 13.59 -9.85 -9.90
N GLU A 49 14.72 -9.99 -9.19
CA GLU A 49 15.24 -11.25 -8.64
C GLU A 49 14.53 -11.65 -7.33
N GLY A 50 13.58 -10.84 -6.84
CA GLY A 50 12.82 -11.11 -5.63
C GLY A 50 13.50 -10.68 -4.34
N ILE A 51 14.54 -9.85 -4.41
CA ILE A 51 15.23 -9.33 -3.21
C ILE A 51 14.46 -8.13 -2.68
N PHE A 52 14.00 -8.18 -1.43
CA PHE A 52 13.31 -7.06 -0.79
C PHE A 52 14.27 -5.90 -0.51
N SER A 53 13.95 -4.72 -1.02
CA SER A 53 14.70 -3.48 -0.75
C SER A 53 14.08 -2.67 0.38
N ARG A 54 12.75 -2.63 0.47
CA ARG A 54 12.02 -1.85 1.48
C ARG A 54 10.66 -2.47 1.79
N PHE A 55 10.20 -2.31 3.02
CA PHE A 55 8.84 -2.62 3.42
C PHE A 55 8.35 -1.65 4.48
N ASP A 56 7.05 -1.39 4.49
CA ASP A 56 6.39 -0.54 5.47
C ASP A 56 4.99 -1.07 5.79
N LEU A 57 4.47 -0.65 6.94
CA LEU A 57 3.14 -0.98 7.42
C LEU A 57 2.27 0.27 7.47
N THR A 58 1.06 0.16 6.93
CA THR A 58 0.00 1.16 7.13
C THR A 58 -1.20 0.50 7.79
N LYS A 59 -2.11 1.27 8.37
CA LYS A 59 -3.38 0.73 8.85
C LYS A 59 -4.16 0.13 7.70
N ALA A 60 -4.99 -0.88 7.98
CA ALA A 60 -5.80 -1.50 6.94
C ALA A 60 -6.75 -0.52 6.21
N SER A 61 -7.14 0.58 6.85
CA SER A 61 -8.01 1.63 6.29
C SER A 61 -7.28 2.60 5.36
N VAL A 62 -5.95 2.65 5.36
CA VAL A 62 -5.18 3.58 4.52
C VAL A 62 -5.18 3.12 3.06
N HIS A 63 -5.36 4.05 2.13
CA HIS A 63 -5.27 3.77 0.69
C HIS A 63 -3.83 3.55 0.25
N ASP A 64 -3.60 2.54 -0.59
CA ASP A 64 -2.26 2.10 -0.99
C ASP A 64 -1.45 3.22 -1.69
N ILE A 65 -2.13 4.12 -2.41
CA ILE A 65 -1.51 5.29 -3.07
C ILE A 65 -0.68 6.17 -2.13
N HIS A 66 -0.96 6.22 -0.83
CA HIS A 66 -0.21 7.10 0.08
C HIS A 66 1.21 6.60 0.33
N TYR A 67 1.45 5.29 0.21
CA TYR A 67 2.79 4.72 0.29
C TYR A 67 3.72 5.25 -0.81
N LEU A 68 3.18 5.75 -1.92
CA LEU A 68 3.98 6.35 -3.01
C LEU A 68 4.80 7.55 -2.56
N GLN A 69 4.42 8.23 -1.47
CA GLN A 69 5.23 9.28 -0.87
C GLN A 69 6.55 8.73 -0.31
N ASP A 70 6.52 7.57 0.33
CA ASP A 70 7.73 6.91 0.85
C ASP A 70 8.60 6.35 -0.29
N VAL A 71 7.97 5.90 -1.37
CA VAL A 71 8.66 5.47 -2.59
C VAL A 71 9.44 6.63 -3.21
N LYS A 72 8.82 7.82 -3.30
CA LYS A 72 9.47 9.05 -3.77
C LYS A 72 10.75 9.36 -3.01
N LEU A 73 10.78 9.12 -1.71
CA LEU A 73 11.95 9.44 -0.87
C LEU A 73 13.08 8.40 -0.96
N SER A 74 12.80 7.19 -1.45
CA SER A 74 13.76 6.07 -1.39
C SER A 74 14.28 5.58 -2.72
N HIS A 75 13.63 5.92 -3.83
CA HIS A 75 13.96 5.40 -5.15
C HIS A 75 14.07 6.53 -6.18
N GLN A 76 14.97 6.34 -7.15
CA GLN A 76 15.23 7.29 -8.23
C GLN A 76 15.75 6.56 -9.47
N ASN A 77 15.53 7.14 -10.65
CA ASN A 77 16.04 6.65 -11.94
C ASN A 77 15.71 5.16 -12.22
N CYS A 78 14.49 4.73 -11.91
CA CYS A 78 14.08 3.34 -12.09
C CYS A 78 12.64 3.20 -12.59
N VAL A 79 12.29 1.98 -13.00
CA VAL A 79 10.92 1.59 -13.32
C VAL A 79 10.36 0.78 -12.17
N ILE A 80 9.20 1.17 -11.65
CA ILE A 80 8.48 0.41 -10.64
C ILE A 80 7.23 -0.20 -11.27
N LEU A 81 7.11 -1.53 -11.14
CA LEU A 81 5.90 -2.26 -11.46
C LEU A 81 5.01 -2.27 -10.22
N ALA A 82 3.82 -1.69 -10.28
CA ALA A 82 2.92 -1.61 -9.14
C ALA A 82 1.53 -2.16 -9.44
N ASP A 83 0.83 -2.56 -8.38
CA ASP A 83 -0.53 -3.09 -8.48
C ASP A 83 -1.57 -1.97 -8.72
N LYS A 84 -2.79 -2.36 -9.10
CA LYS A 84 -3.91 -1.42 -9.38
C LYS A 84 -4.30 -0.54 -8.20
N GLY A 85 -4.00 -0.95 -6.98
CA GLY A 85 -4.16 -0.18 -5.75
C GLY A 85 -3.34 1.12 -5.74
N TYR A 86 -2.21 1.14 -6.46
CA TYR A 86 -1.33 2.31 -6.58
C TYR A 86 -1.64 3.20 -7.80
N LEU A 87 -2.68 2.89 -8.59
CA LEU A 87 -3.01 3.65 -9.79
C LEU A 87 -3.44 5.08 -9.45
N SER A 88 -2.59 6.05 -9.76
CA SER A 88 -2.89 7.48 -9.63
C SER A 88 -2.04 8.33 -10.60
N ARG A 89 -2.71 9.00 -11.54
CA ARG A 89 -2.04 9.84 -12.56
C ARG A 89 -1.20 10.95 -11.94
N ASN A 90 -1.71 11.58 -10.88
CA ASN A 90 -1.00 12.69 -10.21
C ASN A 90 0.30 12.20 -9.55
N TYR A 91 0.26 11.06 -8.86
CA TYR A 91 1.47 10.49 -8.26
C TYR A 91 2.44 9.97 -9.32
N GLN A 92 1.95 9.37 -10.41
CA GLN A 92 2.82 8.92 -11.51
C GLN A 92 3.58 10.08 -12.15
N LEU A 93 2.92 11.22 -12.37
CA LEU A 93 3.57 12.44 -12.89
C LEU A 93 4.57 13.00 -11.88
N ASP A 94 4.16 13.17 -10.61
CA ASP A 94 5.02 13.70 -9.55
C ASP A 94 6.30 12.87 -9.36
N LEU A 95 6.18 11.53 -9.33
CA LEU A 95 7.32 10.62 -9.21
C LEU A 95 8.26 10.67 -10.42
N PHE A 96 7.70 10.86 -11.63
CA PHE A 96 8.50 10.99 -12.84
C PHE A 96 9.26 12.32 -12.88
N GLU A 97 8.59 13.42 -12.55
CA GLU A 97 9.19 14.75 -12.58
C GLU A 97 10.23 14.94 -11.46
N SER A 98 9.99 14.40 -10.27
CA SER A 98 10.89 14.60 -9.13
C SER A 98 12.11 13.68 -9.11
N ASN A 99 11.93 12.41 -9.52
CA ASN A 99 12.92 11.35 -9.28
C ASN A 99 13.21 10.51 -10.52
N HIS A 100 12.66 10.87 -11.69
CA HIS A 100 12.70 10.06 -12.91
C HIS A 100 12.24 8.62 -12.68
N LEU A 101 11.25 8.46 -11.80
CA LEU A 101 10.71 7.16 -11.43
C LEU A 101 9.47 6.89 -12.29
N LYS A 102 9.61 6.00 -13.26
CA LYS A 102 8.49 5.61 -14.13
C LYS A 102 7.71 4.48 -13.46
N MET A 103 6.41 4.67 -13.29
CA MET A 103 5.56 3.65 -12.69
C MET A 103 4.62 3.03 -13.72
N GLU A 104 4.75 1.72 -13.89
CA GLU A 104 3.89 0.92 -14.75
C GLU A 104 2.81 0.25 -13.89
N VAL A 105 1.56 0.62 -14.13
CA VAL A 105 0.40 0.12 -13.37
C VAL A 105 -0.69 -0.31 -14.35
N PRO A 106 -1.27 -1.52 -14.21
CA PRO A 106 -2.33 -1.93 -15.10
C PRO A 106 -3.60 -1.12 -14.86
N MET A 107 -4.23 -0.63 -15.94
CA MET A 107 -5.45 0.19 -15.87
C MET A 107 -6.65 -0.59 -15.32
N ARG A 108 -7.61 0.13 -14.72
CA ARG A 108 -8.93 -0.44 -14.38
C ARG A 108 -9.75 -0.59 -15.65
N LYS A 109 -10.59 -1.63 -15.73
CA LYS A 109 -11.39 -1.95 -16.94
C LYS A 109 -12.32 -0.82 -17.37
N ASN A 110 -12.77 -0.01 -16.42
CA ASN A 110 -13.71 1.09 -16.60
C ASN A 110 -13.03 2.47 -16.69
N GLN A 111 -11.69 2.51 -16.70
CA GLN A 111 -10.95 3.72 -17.01
C GLN A 111 -10.57 3.68 -18.48
N HIS A 112 -11.23 4.52 -19.26
CA HIS A 112 -10.88 4.83 -20.63
C HIS A 112 -9.98 6.07 -20.63
N GLU A 113 -9.12 6.19 -21.65
CA GLU A 113 -8.10 7.24 -21.76
C GLU A 113 -8.63 8.67 -21.58
#